data_AF-A0A6B1EYS8-F1
#
_entry.id   AF-A0A6B1EYS8-F1
#
_cell.length_a   1.000
_cell.length_b   1.000
_cell.length_c   1.000
_cell.angle_alpha   90.00
_cell.angle_beta   90.00
_cell.angle_gamma   90.00
#
_symmetry.space_group_name_H-M   'P 1'
#
loop_
_entity.id
_entity.type
_entity.pdbx_description
1 polymer ?
#
loop_
_entity_poly.entity_id
_entity_poly.type
_entity_poly.pdbx_seq_one_letter_code
_entity_poly.pdbx_strand_id
1 'polypeptide(L)'
;MARSRIRAIERRQRRLAELEEETRECYERILQQYSLSEQERIDLEQDWKHNLTFIAEYEDATPEDYRNLFIYTYDSEPLDRYIDLEMSEAAWRAHFDLANALGLAMITIDEAGNINGEMIEY
;
A
#
# COMPACT_ATOMS: atom_id res chain seq x y z
N MET A 1 -9.45 -10.67 -29.74
CA MET A 1 -9.81 -10.24 -28.37
C MET A 1 -9.33 -11.21 -27.28
N ALA A 2 -9.55 -12.53 -27.37
CA ALA A 2 -9.08 -13.46 -26.33
C ALA A 2 -7.54 -13.52 -26.18
N ARG A 3 -6.80 -13.60 -27.30
CA ARG A 3 -5.32 -13.65 -27.27
C ARG A 3 -4.65 -12.37 -26.76
N SER A 4 -5.27 -11.21 -26.96
CA SER A 4 -4.74 -9.94 -26.44
C SER A 4 -4.98 -9.80 -24.93
N ARG A 5 -6.14 -10.25 -24.43
CA ARG A 5 -6.42 -10.33 -22.99
C ARG A 5 -5.48 -11.30 -22.28
N ILE A 6 -5.24 -12.49 -22.84
CA ILE A 6 -4.31 -13.47 -22.25
C ILE A 6 -2.90 -12.89 -22.12
N ARG A 7 -2.38 -12.23 -23.17
CA ARG A 7 -1.05 -11.60 -23.11
C ARG A 7 -0.95 -10.47 -22.09
N ALA A 8 -2.03 -9.70 -21.89
CA ALA A 8 -2.07 -8.66 -20.88
C ALA A 8 -2.02 -9.27 -19.46
N ILE A 9 -2.77 -10.35 -19.22
CA ILE A 9 -2.74 -11.09 -17.95
C ILE A 9 -1.34 -11.67 -17.69
N GLU A 10 -0.73 -12.33 -18.68
CA GLU A 10 0.63 -12.91 -18.55
C GLU A 10 1.70 -11.85 -18.26
N ARG A 11 1.61 -10.69 -18.93
CA ARG A 11 2.50 -9.56 -18.67
C ARG A 11 2.35 -9.07 -17.23
N ARG A 12 1.11 -8.89 -16.78
CA ARG A 12 0.81 -8.41 -15.43
C ARG A 12 1.26 -9.39 -14.35
N GLN A 13 1.05 -10.69 -14.54
CA GLN A 13 1.56 -11.73 -13.63
C GLN A 13 3.08 -11.72 -13.53
N ARG A 14 3.79 -11.52 -14.66
CA ARG A 14 5.24 -11.38 -14.64
C ARG A 14 5.67 -10.14 -13.87
N ARG A 15 5.01 -9.01 -14.12
CA ARG A 15 5.33 -7.76 -13.44
C ARG A 15 5.10 -7.86 -11.93
N LEU A 16 4.03 -8.52 -11.50
CA LEU A 16 3.77 -8.82 -10.09
C LEU A 16 4.92 -9.60 -9.45
N ALA A 17 5.42 -10.64 -10.11
CA ALA A 17 6.54 -11.42 -9.59
C ALA A 17 7.85 -10.60 -9.50
N GLU A 18 8.08 -9.70 -10.45
CA GLU A 18 9.22 -8.76 -10.41
C GLU A 18 9.08 -7.78 -9.25
N LEU A 19 7.91 -7.16 -9.07
CA LEU A 19 7.62 -6.26 -7.97
C LEU A 19 7.75 -6.95 -6.59
N GLU A 20 7.28 -8.19 -6.47
CA GLU A 20 7.44 -8.98 -5.25
C GLU A 20 8.92 -9.22 -4.90
N GLU A 21 9.78 -9.42 -5.89
CA GLU A 21 11.22 -9.60 -5.66
C GLU A 21 11.89 -8.26 -5.32
N GLU A 22 11.60 -7.21 -6.11
CA GLU A 22 12.15 -5.86 -5.93
C GLU A 22 11.82 -5.26 -4.55
N THR A 23 10.65 -5.60 -4.00
CA THR A 23 10.14 -4.99 -2.76
C THR A 23 10.28 -5.88 -1.52
N ARG A 24 10.71 -7.14 -1.69
CA ARG A 24 10.81 -8.14 -0.62
C ARG A 24 11.66 -7.70 0.55
N GLU A 25 12.87 -7.22 0.26
CA GLU A 25 13.82 -6.79 1.29
C GLU A 25 13.23 -5.68 2.16
N CYS A 26 12.49 -4.75 1.54
CA CYS A 26 11.84 -3.69 2.30
C CYS A 26 10.70 -4.21 3.18
N TYR A 27 9.83 -5.07 2.63
CA TYR A 27 8.75 -5.70 3.39
C TYR A 27 9.30 -6.46 4.61
N GLU A 28 10.36 -7.26 4.42
CA GLU A 28 11.01 -8.01 5.50
C GLU A 28 11.64 -7.09 6.56
N ARG A 29 12.24 -5.97 6.14
CA ARG A 29 12.78 -4.96 7.07
C ARG A 29 11.69 -4.36 7.96
N ILE A 30 10.51 -4.04 7.38
CA ILE A 30 9.37 -3.51 8.14
C ILE A 30 8.86 -4.53 9.15
N LEU A 31 8.71 -5.80 8.74
CA LEU A 31 8.33 -6.89 9.65
C LEU A 31 9.28 -7.08 10.85
N GLN A 32 10.56 -6.73 10.68
CA GLN A 32 11.57 -6.79 11.74
C GLN A 32 11.54 -5.55 12.66
N GLN A 33 11.15 -4.40 12.11
CA GLN A 33 11.10 -3.12 12.84
C GLN A 33 9.95 -3.06 13.85
N TYR A 34 8.82 -3.71 13.54
CA TYR A 34 7.61 -3.65 14.35
C TYR A 34 7.29 -4.96 15.06
N SER A 35 6.92 -4.86 16.34
CA SER A 35 6.44 -6.00 17.13
C SER A 35 4.98 -6.29 16.82
N LEU A 36 4.73 -6.96 15.69
CA LEU A 36 3.39 -7.31 15.20
C LEU A 36 2.95 -8.69 15.68
N SER A 37 1.66 -8.82 16.03
CA SER A 37 0.98 -10.10 16.23
C SER A 37 0.92 -10.91 14.92
N GLU A 38 0.58 -12.20 15.04
CA GLU A 38 0.45 -13.07 13.85
C GLU A 38 -0.61 -12.54 12.87
N GLN A 39 -1.76 -12.10 13.38
CA GLN A 39 -2.83 -11.55 12.55
C GLN A 39 -2.37 -10.28 11.82
N GLU A 40 -1.75 -9.34 12.52
CA GLU A 40 -1.23 -8.09 11.91
C GLU A 40 -0.15 -8.36 10.85
N ARG A 41 0.65 -9.42 11.01
CA ARG A 41 1.61 -9.83 9.97
C ARG A 41 0.91 -10.36 8.72
N ILE A 42 -0.16 -11.13 8.89
CA ILE A 42 -0.98 -11.64 7.79
C ILE A 42 -1.65 -10.47 7.05
N ASP A 43 -2.20 -9.52 7.80
CA ASP A 43 -2.87 -8.35 7.23
C ASP A 43 -1.88 -7.47 6.46
N LEU A 44 -0.68 -7.24 7.02
CA LEU A 44 0.39 -6.53 6.34
C LEU A 44 0.88 -7.24 5.06
N GLU A 45 0.94 -8.57 5.06
CA GLU A 45 1.26 -9.35 3.84
C GLU A 45 0.19 -9.20 2.76
N GLN A 46 -1.08 -9.20 3.16
CA GLN A 46 -2.21 -8.99 2.25
C GLN A 46 -2.16 -7.59 1.64
N ASP A 47 -1.91 -6.58 2.47
CA ASP A 47 -1.75 -5.19 2.02
C ASP A 47 -0.57 -5.02 1.09
N TRP A 48 0.58 -5.63 1.39
CA TRP A 48 1.73 -5.63 0.49
C TRP A 48 1.34 -6.16 -0.89
N LYS A 49 0.72 -7.35 -0.97
CA LYS A 49 0.30 -7.95 -2.24
C LYS A 49 -0.78 -7.15 -2.97
N HIS A 50 -1.72 -6.58 -2.22
CA HIS A 50 -2.75 -5.71 -2.78
C HIS A 50 -2.12 -4.46 -3.43
N ASN A 51 -1.18 -3.82 -2.73
CA ASN A 51 -0.45 -2.66 -3.20
C ASN A 51 0.39 -2.95 -4.45
N LEU A 52 1.07 -4.11 -4.53
CA LEU A 52 1.77 -4.51 -5.76
C LEU A 52 0.81 -4.71 -6.93
N THR A 53 -0.38 -5.25 -6.65
CA THR A 53 -1.45 -5.42 -7.63
C THR A 53 -1.92 -4.08 -8.17
N PHE A 54 -2.08 -3.09 -7.29
CA PHE A 54 -2.40 -1.72 -7.65
C PHE A 54 -1.32 -1.10 -8.54
N ILE A 55 -0.04 -1.17 -8.15
CA ILE A 55 1.08 -0.66 -8.97
C ILE A 55 1.04 -1.27 -10.37
N ALA A 56 0.91 -2.59 -10.46
CA ALA A 56 0.88 -3.30 -11.74
C ALA A 56 -0.36 -2.98 -12.60
N GLU A 57 -1.48 -2.53 -12.00
CA GLU A 57 -2.64 -2.02 -12.75
C GLU A 57 -2.38 -0.62 -13.31
N TYR A 58 -1.73 0.22 -12.51
CA TYR A 58 -1.56 1.63 -12.85
C TYR A 58 -0.37 1.94 -13.74
N GLU A 59 0.59 1.03 -13.88
CA GLU A 59 1.68 1.18 -14.87
C GLU A 59 1.15 1.31 -16.31
N ASP A 60 -0.01 0.70 -16.61
CA ASP A 60 -0.68 0.75 -17.92
C ASP A 60 -1.93 1.66 -17.91
N ALA A 61 -2.20 2.39 -16.82
CA ALA A 61 -3.42 3.19 -16.68
C ALA A 61 -3.44 4.38 -17.64
N THR A 62 -4.63 4.69 -18.14
CA THR A 62 -4.88 5.87 -18.97
C THR A 62 -5.36 7.03 -18.09
N PRO A 63 -5.22 8.30 -18.54
CA PRO A 63 -5.75 9.46 -17.81
C PRO A 63 -7.24 9.37 -17.46
N GLU A 64 -8.01 8.54 -18.16
CA GLU A 64 -9.44 8.34 -17.91
C GLU A 64 -9.69 7.43 -16.69
N ASP A 65 -8.77 6.51 -16.40
CA ASP A 65 -8.80 5.65 -15.21
C ASP A 65 -8.55 6.45 -13.91
N TYR A 66 -7.92 7.63 -14.02
CA TYR A 66 -7.69 8.55 -12.89
C TYR A 66 -8.85 9.52 -12.63
N ARG A 67 -9.86 9.62 -13.52
CA ARG A 67 -10.96 10.60 -13.38
C ARG A 67 -11.92 10.32 -12.23
N ASN A 68 -11.98 9.07 -11.78
CA ASN A 68 -12.87 8.64 -10.70
C ASN A 68 -12.16 8.56 -9.35
N LEU A 69 -10.91 9.03 -9.26
CA LEU A 69 -10.17 9.03 -8.01
C LEU A 69 -10.67 10.16 -7.12
N PHE A 70 -11.09 9.80 -5.91
CA PHE A 70 -11.36 10.74 -4.83
C PHE A 70 -10.08 10.94 -4.02
N ILE A 71 -9.68 12.20 -3.83
CA ILE A 71 -8.52 12.56 -3.02
C ILE A 71 -9.02 13.08 -1.68
N TYR A 72 -8.72 12.36 -0.60
CA TYR A 72 -8.89 12.84 0.77
C TYR A 72 -7.60 13.49 1.24
N THR A 73 -7.68 14.58 1.99
CA THR A 73 -6.52 15.28 2.53
C THR A 73 -6.57 15.26 4.05
N TYR A 74 -5.49 14.81 4.68
CA TYR A 74 -5.28 14.81 6.12
C TYR A 74 -4.31 15.92 6.51
N ASP A 75 -4.83 16.92 7.24
CA ASP A 75 -4.07 18.07 7.73
C ASP A 75 -3.63 17.85 9.19
N SER A 76 -2.61 17.00 9.39
CA SER A 76 -1.99 16.75 10.71
C SER A 76 -3.01 16.27 11.75
N GLU A 77 -3.65 15.14 11.49
CA GLU A 77 -4.63 14.59 12.41
C GLU A 77 -4.03 13.53 13.35
N PRO A 78 -4.39 13.52 14.64
CA PRO A 78 -3.92 12.49 15.57
C PRO A 78 -4.25 11.08 15.08
N LEU A 79 -3.24 10.20 14.99
CA LEU A 79 -3.42 8.80 14.57
C LEU A 79 -4.46 8.07 15.43
N ASP A 80 -4.56 8.40 16.72
CA ASP A 80 -5.49 7.80 17.68
C ASP A 80 -6.98 7.99 17.33
N ARG A 81 -7.32 8.95 16.46
CA ARG A 81 -8.67 9.13 15.92
C ARG A 81 -9.03 8.14 14.82
N TYR A 82 -8.01 7.52 14.23
CA TYR A 82 -8.10 6.59 13.10
C TYR A 82 -7.71 5.17 13.48
N ILE A 83 -7.22 4.96 14.71
CA ILE A 83 -7.13 3.63 15.29
C ILE A 83 -8.56 3.12 15.48
N ASP A 84 -9.10 2.49 14.45
CA ASP A 84 -10.22 1.58 14.60
C ASP A 84 -9.75 0.50 15.59
N LEU A 85 -10.61 0.14 16.56
CA LEU A 85 -10.22 -0.61 17.77
C LEU A 85 -9.63 -2.02 17.53
N GLU A 86 -9.44 -2.40 16.28
CA GLU A 86 -8.98 -3.72 15.83
C GLU A 86 -7.50 -3.76 15.41
N MET A 87 -6.79 -2.62 15.30
CA MET A 87 -5.38 -2.58 14.88
C MET A 87 -4.49 -1.80 15.85
N SER A 88 -3.29 -2.31 16.18
CA SER A 88 -2.36 -1.59 17.06
C SER A 88 -1.66 -0.41 16.37
N GLU A 89 -1.11 0.53 17.15
CA GLU A 89 -0.27 1.60 16.61
C GLU A 89 0.93 1.06 15.83
N ALA A 90 1.52 -0.07 16.28
CA ALA A 90 2.65 -0.69 15.61
C ALA A 90 2.27 -1.20 14.22
N ALA A 91 1.08 -1.80 14.09
CA ALA A 91 0.54 -2.21 12.81
C ALA A 91 0.27 -1.00 11.92
N TRP A 92 -0.42 0.04 12.41
CA TRP A 92 -0.60 1.29 11.67
C TRP A 92 0.72 1.82 11.08
N ARG A 93 1.75 1.96 11.90
CA ARG A 93 3.08 2.43 11.45
C ARG A 93 3.71 1.50 10.42
N ALA A 94 3.56 0.18 10.57
CA ALA A 94 4.08 -0.79 9.60
C ALA A 94 3.41 -0.64 8.21
N HIS A 95 2.08 -0.47 8.17
CA HIS A 95 1.34 -0.23 6.93
C HIS A 95 1.76 1.09 6.25
N PHE A 96 1.99 2.15 7.04
CA PHE A 96 2.50 3.42 6.51
C PHE A 96 3.93 3.33 5.96
N ASP A 97 4.85 2.71 6.70
CA ASP A 97 6.23 2.53 6.23
C ASP A 97 6.27 1.65 4.96
N LEU A 98 5.38 0.66 4.86
CA LEU A 98 5.23 -0.18 3.67
C LEU A 98 4.75 0.65 2.48
N ALA A 99 3.67 1.41 2.63
CA ALA A 99 3.17 2.28 1.58
C ALA A 99 4.25 3.29 1.12
N ASN A 100 5.01 3.87 2.05
CA ASN A 100 6.10 4.80 1.75
C ASN A 100 7.21 4.13 0.94
N ALA A 101 7.62 2.94 1.34
CA ALA A 101 8.66 2.21 0.63
C ALA A 101 8.27 1.78 -0.78
N LEU A 102 6.98 1.51 -1.01
CA LEU A 102 6.43 1.19 -2.32
C LEU A 102 6.21 2.44 -3.21
N GLY A 103 6.46 3.64 -2.68
CA GLY A 103 6.16 4.90 -3.38
C GLY A 103 4.66 5.15 -3.55
N LEU A 104 3.84 4.45 -2.75
CA LEU A 104 2.37 4.55 -2.75
C LEU A 104 1.84 5.46 -1.64
N ALA A 105 2.65 5.71 -0.61
CA ALA A 105 2.25 6.63 0.43
C ALA A 105 2.17 8.04 -0.14
N MET A 106 0.94 8.51 -0.18
CA MET A 106 0.63 9.93 -0.24
C MET A 106 0.40 10.50 1.18
N ILE A 107 0.49 9.66 2.22
CA ILE A 107 0.27 9.98 3.64
C ILE A 107 1.46 9.50 4.51
N THR A 108 1.85 10.30 5.49
CA THR A 108 2.98 10.08 6.41
C THR A 108 2.53 10.19 7.87
N ILE A 109 3.19 9.48 8.79
CA ILE A 109 3.07 9.73 10.23
C ILE A 109 4.26 10.55 10.69
N ASP A 110 4.03 11.70 11.31
CA ASP A 110 5.10 12.55 11.86
C ASP A 110 5.65 12.03 13.21
N GLU A 111 6.73 12.65 13.71
CA GLU A 111 7.34 12.31 14.99
C GLU A 111 6.39 12.50 16.19
N ALA A 112 5.36 13.33 16.04
CA ALA A 112 4.33 13.56 17.05
C ALA A 112 3.18 12.54 16.99
N GLY A 113 3.20 11.62 16.00
CA GLY A 113 2.17 10.60 15.82
C GLY A 113 0.93 11.09 15.05
N ASN A 114 1.04 12.18 14.28
CA ASN A 114 -0.05 12.66 13.44
C ASN A 114 0.06 12.14 12.01
N ILE A 115 -1.08 11.82 11.41
CA ILE A 115 -1.26 11.49 10.00
C ILE A 115 -1.27 12.79 9.16
N ASN A 116 -0.47 12.83 8.11
CA ASN A 116 -0.33 13.97 7.19
C ASN A 116 -0.30 13.49 5.73
N GLY A 117 -1.14 14.03 4.86
CA GLY A 117 -1.01 13.81 3.41
C GLY A 117 -2.33 13.48 2.70
N GLU A 118 -2.26 12.90 1.51
CA GLU A 118 -3.41 12.66 0.63
C GLU A 118 -3.71 11.16 0.53
N MET A 119 -4.97 10.71 0.59
CA MET A 119 -5.37 9.34 0.31
C MET A 119 -6.18 9.31 -0.97
N ILE A 120 -5.86 8.39 -1.87
CA ILE A 120 -6.68 8.14 -3.05
C ILE A 120 -7.63 6.99 -2.76
N GLU A 121 -8.93 7.25 -2.82
CA GLU A 121 -10.01 6.25 -2.79
C GLU A 121 -10.75 6.18 -4.14
N TYR A 122 -11.47 5.08 -4.38
CA TYR A 122 -12.35 4.87 -5.53
C TYR A 122 -13.83 5.07 -5.18
#